data_AF-A0A945GNN8-F1
#
_entry.id   AF-A0A945GNN8-F1
#
_cell.length_a   1.000
_cell.length_b   1.000
_cell.length_c   1.000
_cell.angle_alpha   90.00
_cell.angle_beta   90.00
_cell.angle_gamma   90.00
#
_symmetry.space_group_name_H-M   'P 1'
#
loop_
_entity.id
_entity.type
_entity.pdbx_description
1 polymer ?
#
loop_
_entity_poly.entity_id
_entity_poly.type
_entity_poly.pdbx_seq_one_letter_code
_entity_poly.pdbx_strand_id
1 'polypeptide(L)'
;MRRQQFIHFLLSEEGQLLLFAPQISRLPVIPELYAQAPEDFPNPFTMELGNARFDIGISENRYGLVNSLFDQVITFRLRELKEAWGAIYEAEKGMHKAREEGEETAAAALLIAEARSLASEVPVTGAQTEDPGFCRNFGKDGGGAQARYETEWDALTKDHYTRAKQLALQALEQLP
;
A
#
# COMPACT_ATOMS: atom_id res chain seq x y z
N MET A 1 32.79 -5.63 -19.59
CA MET A 1 32.64 -7.00 -20.15
C MET A 1 31.71 -7.90 -19.33
N ARG A 2 31.96 -8.17 -18.03
CA ARG A 2 31.16 -9.16 -17.25
C ARG A 2 29.66 -8.82 -17.05
N ARG A 3 29.28 -7.54 -16.95
CA ARG A 3 27.86 -7.13 -16.74
C ARG A 3 26.95 -7.49 -17.92
N GLN A 4 27.43 -7.29 -19.15
CA GLN A 4 26.64 -7.62 -20.35
C GLN A 4 26.45 -9.12 -20.51
N GLN A 5 27.50 -9.90 -20.22
CA GLN A 5 27.42 -11.37 -20.23
C GLN A 5 26.41 -11.89 -19.20
N PHE A 6 26.39 -11.30 -18.00
CA PHE A 6 25.42 -11.64 -16.97
C PHE A 6 23.98 -11.28 -17.38
N ILE A 7 23.75 -10.08 -17.94
CA ILE A 7 22.42 -9.70 -18.45
C ILE A 7 21.98 -10.65 -19.58
N HIS A 8 22.89 -11.02 -20.48
CA HIS A 8 22.58 -11.95 -21.56
C HIS A 8 22.19 -13.33 -21.02
N PHE A 9 22.89 -13.82 -19.99
CA PHE A 9 22.51 -15.05 -19.30
C PHE A 9 21.13 -14.94 -18.63
N LEU A 10 20.84 -13.85 -17.91
CA LEU A 10 19.52 -13.66 -17.27
C LEU A 10 18.38 -13.66 -18.28
N LEU A 11 18.61 -13.18 -19.51
CA LEU A 11 17.61 -13.11 -20.58
C LEU A 11 17.64 -14.32 -21.52
N SER A 12 18.56 -15.27 -21.33
CA SER A 12 18.60 -16.50 -22.14
C SER A 12 17.56 -17.50 -21.66
N GLU A 13 17.24 -18.50 -22.49
CA GLU A 13 16.37 -19.61 -22.08
C GLU A 13 16.89 -20.32 -20.83
N GLU A 14 18.20 -20.57 -20.76
CA GLU A 14 18.83 -21.21 -19.61
C GLU A 14 18.60 -20.41 -18.32
N GLY A 15 18.85 -19.09 -18.34
CA GLY A 15 18.65 -18.24 -17.17
C GLY A 15 17.18 -18.09 -16.78
N GLN A 16 16.28 -18.06 -17.77
CA GLN A 16 14.85 -17.95 -17.55
C GLN A 16 14.23 -19.23 -16.99
N LEU A 17 14.67 -20.41 -17.46
CA LEU A 17 14.23 -21.70 -16.91
C LEU A 17 14.57 -21.86 -15.42
N LEU A 18 15.68 -21.28 -14.96
CA LEU A 18 16.03 -21.29 -13.54
C LEU A 18 14.97 -20.62 -12.66
N LEU A 19 14.19 -19.66 -13.19
CA LEU A 19 13.18 -18.94 -12.42
C LEU A 19 12.03 -19.85 -11.93
N PHE A 20 11.79 -20.98 -12.59
CA PHE A 20 10.83 -21.99 -12.16
C PHE A 20 11.30 -22.80 -10.94
N ALA A 21 12.59 -22.75 -10.59
CA ALA A 21 13.09 -23.50 -9.44
C ALA A 21 12.34 -23.08 -8.16
N PRO A 22 11.88 -24.00 -7.30
CA PRO A 22 11.03 -23.69 -6.15
C PRO A 22 11.62 -22.63 -5.19
N GLN A 23 12.94 -22.59 -5.08
CA GLN A 23 13.66 -21.61 -4.26
C GLN A 23 13.71 -20.20 -4.87
N ILE A 24 13.44 -20.05 -6.18
CA ILE A 24 13.36 -18.76 -6.87
C ILE A 24 11.89 -18.36 -7.06
N SER A 25 11.08 -19.23 -7.66
CA SER A 25 9.65 -19.06 -7.89
C SER A 25 9.32 -17.66 -8.44
N ARG A 26 9.89 -17.36 -9.62
CA ARG A 26 9.65 -16.15 -10.38
C ARG A 26 9.10 -16.51 -11.76
N LEU A 27 8.36 -15.57 -12.34
CA LEU A 27 7.72 -15.73 -13.63
C LEU A 27 8.73 -15.40 -14.74
N PRO A 28 9.09 -16.35 -15.63
CA PRO A 28 9.85 -16.03 -16.82
C PRO A 28 9.15 -15.03 -17.72
N VAL A 29 9.93 -14.25 -18.45
CA VAL A 29 9.42 -13.28 -19.43
C VAL A 29 9.36 -13.84 -20.86
N ILE A 30 9.87 -15.07 -21.08
CA ILE A 30 9.79 -15.79 -22.36
C ILE A 30 8.54 -16.69 -22.32
N PRO A 31 7.48 -16.39 -23.10
CA PRO A 31 6.21 -17.12 -23.05
C PRO A 31 6.35 -18.62 -23.36
N GLU A 32 7.23 -18.98 -24.29
CA GLU A 32 7.40 -20.35 -24.79
C GLU A 32 7.90 -21.29 -23.69
N LEU A 33 8.63 -20.78 -22.69
CA LEU A 33 9.18 -21.59 -21.60
C LEU A 33 8.11 -22.10 -20.64
N TYR A 34 6.90 -21.52 -20.64
CA TYR A 34 5.82 -22.01 -19.78
C TYR A 34 5.30 -23.40 -20.19
N ALA A 35 5.66 -23.90 -21.38
CA ALA A 35 5.46 -25.31 -21.73
C ALA A 35 6.27 -26.27 -20.83
N GLN A 36 7.30 -25.76 -20.15
CA GLN A 36 8.16 -26.49 -19.21
C GLN A 36 7.92 -26.07 -17.76
N ALA A 37 6.91 -25.24 -17.50
CA ALA A 37 6.60 -24.81 -16.14
C ALA A 37 6.13 -26.00 -15.27
N PRO A 38 6.38 -25.97 -13.95
CA PRO A 38 5.78 -26.93 -13.03
C PRO A 38 4.25 -26.98 -13.14
N GLU A 39 3.65 -28.10 -12.74
CA GLU A 39 2.20 -28.21 -12.63
C GLU A 39 1.64 -27.11 -11.70
N ASP A 40 0.49 -26.55 -12.08
CA ASP A 40 -0.18 -25.42 -11.42
C ASP A 40 0.63 -24.11 -11.32
N PHE A 41 1.76 -23.99 -12.03
CA PHE A 41 2.53 -22.75 -12.02
C PHE A 41 1.79 -21.63 -12.77
N PRO A 42 1.68 -20.41 -12.19
CA PRO A 42 0.94 -19.31 -12.81
C PRO A 42 1.57 -18.90 -14.14
N ASN A 43 0.77 -18.80 -15.19
CA ASN A 43 1.19 -18.33 -16.51
C ASN A 43 0.56 -16.95 -16.82
N PRO A 44 1.32 -15.84 -16.73
CA PRO A 44 0.80 -14.49 -16.93
C PRO A 44 0.36 -14.21 -18.38
N PHE A 45 0.74 -15.05 -19.35
CA PHE A 45 0.40 -14.87 -20.76
C PHE A 45 -0.93 -15.52 -21.15
N THR A 46 -1.42 -16.47 -20.35
CA THR A 46 -2.69 -17.18 -20.62
C THR A 46 -3.74 -16.94 -19.56
N MET A 47 -3.34 -16.56 -18.34
CA MET A 47 -4.28 -16.28 -17.26
C MET A 47 -4.93 -14.91 -17.43
N GLU A 48 -6.13 -14.77 -16.88
CA GLU A 48 -6.73 -13.45 -16.67
C GLU A 48 -5.92 -12.71 -15.61
N LEU A 49 -5.06 -11.80 -16.06
CA LEU A 49 -4.44 -10.81 -15.18
C LEU A 49 -5.56 -9.91 -14.64
N GLY A 50 -5.56 -9.65 -13.33
CA GLY A 50 -6.56 -8.77 -12.72
C GLY A 50 -6.63 -7.40 -13.39
N ASN A 51 -7.70 -6.65 -13.13
CA ASN A 51 -8.00 -5.36 -13.78
C ASN A 51 -6.95 -4.24 -13.57
N ALA A 52 -5.84 -4.51 -12.88
CA ALA A 52 -4.76 -3.57 -12.66
C ALA A 52 -3.92 -3.39 -13.94
N ARG A 53 -4.26 -2.38 -14.74
CA ARG A 53 -3.40 -1.91 -15.83
C ARG A 53 -2.31 -1.01 -15.29
N PHE A 54 -1.05 -1.44 -15.42
CA PHE A 54 0.09 -0.59 -15.09
C PHE A 54 0.35 0.39 -16.23
N ASP A 55 0.38 1.68 -15.91
CA ASP A 55 0.73 2.74 -16.84
C ASP A 55 2.07 3.37 -16.42
N ILE A 56 3.09 3.21 -17.27
CA ILE A 56 4.44 3.69 -17.01
C ILE A 56 4.46 5.21 -16.87
N GLY A 57 3.73 5.94 -17.71
CA GLY A 57 3.71 7.39 -17.70
C GLY A 57 3.07 7.95 -16.43
N ILE A 58 1.98 7.33 -15.97
CA ILE A 58 1.36 7.66 -14.68
C ILE A 58 2.32 7.35 -13.53
N SER A 59 2.98 6.19 -13.54
CA SER A 59 3.94 5.79 -12.49
C SER A 59 5.13 6.74 -12.41
N GLU A 60 5.70 7.14 -13.55
CA GLU A 60 6.80 8.09 -13.61
C GLU A 60 6.37 9.47 -13.10
N ASN A 61 5.21 9.96 -13.56
CA ASN A 61 4.67 11.25 -13.14
C ASN A 61 4.45 11.33 -11.62
N ARG A 62 3.98 10.25 -11.00
CA ARG A 62 3.68 10.20 -9.56
C ARG A 62 4.88 9.87 -8.67
N TYR A 63 6.06 9.57 -9.23
CA TYR A 63 7.18 9.03 -8.46
C TYR A 63 7.59 9.89 -7.27
N GLY A 64 7.80 11.20 -7.48
CA GLY A 64 8.16 12.12 -6.40
C GLY A 64 7.04 12.32 -5.37
N LEU A 65 5.80 12.41 -5.85
CA LEU A 65 4.60 12.54 -5.01
C LEU A 65 4.45 11.34 -4.06
N VAL A 66 4.53 10.12 -4.59
CA VAL A 66 4.37 8.89 -3.80
C VAL A 66 5.46 8.76 -2.74
N ASN A 67 6.71 9.12 -3.06
CA ASN A 67 7.79 9.11 -2.07
C ASN A 67 7.53 10.11 -0.93
N SER A 68 7.14 11.34 -1.27
CA SER A 68 6.83 12.37 -0.26
C SER A 68 5.63 11.95 0.61
N LEU A 69 4.56 11.41 0.00
CA LEU A 69 3.43 10.85 0.74
C LEU A 69 3.86 9.72 1.67
N PHE A 70 4.67 8.78 1.20
CA PHE A 70 5.13 7.67 2.02
C PHE A 70 5.93 8.17 3.23
N ASP A 71 6.81 9.15 3.03
CA ASP A 71 7.59 9.71 4.13
C ASP A 71 6.74 10.44 5.17
N GLN A 72 5.84 11.34 4.73
CA GLN A 72 5.01 12.11 5.64
C GLN A 72 3.92 11.28 6.33
N VAL A 73 3.26 10.39 5.57
CA VAL A 73 2.08 9.64 6.06
C VAL A 73 2.48 8.36 6.78
N ILE A 74 3.57 7.70 6.36
CA ILE A 74 4.00 6.40 6.91
C ILE A 74 5.32 6.54 7.69
N THR A 75 6.41 6.97 7.08
CA THR A 75 7.76 6.91 7.69
C THR A 75 7.84 7.75 8.97
N PHE A 76 7.53 9.05 8.90
CA PHE A 76 7.65 9.99 10.01
C PHE A 76 6.55 9.86 11.07
N ARG A 77 5.49 9.13 10.74
CA ARG A 77 4.31 8.90 11.60
C ARG A 77 4.11 7.42 11.93
N LEU A 78 5.13 6.58 11.69
CA LEU A 78 5.01 5.13 11.82
C LEU A 78 4.57 4.71 13.22
N ARG A 79 5.06 5.39 14.25
CA ARG A 79 4.68 5.09 15.64
C ARG A 79 3.21 5.39 15.87
N GLU A 80 2.77 6.60 15.56
CA GLU A 80 1.38 7.05 15.72
C GLU A 80 0.42 6.18 14.92
N LEU A 81 0.78 5.85 13.67
CA LEU A 81 0.03 4.96 12.80
C LEU A 81 -0.09 3.55 13.39
N LYS A 82 1.01 2.98 13.91
CA LYS A 82 1.00 1.67 14.58
C LYS A 82 0.14 1.68 15.83
N GLU A 83 0.18 2.74 16.62
CA GLU A 83 -0.66 2.86 17.81
C GLU A 83 -2.14 2.96 17.45
N ALA A 84 -2.49 3.73 16.42
CA ALA A 84 -3.87 3.84 15.93
C ALA A 84 -4.40 2.49 15.43
N TRP A 85 -3.66 1.82 14.53
CA TRP A 85 -4.06 0.50 14.03
C TRP A 85 -4.07 -0.57 15.12
N GLY A 86 -3.13 -0.52 16.06
CA GLY A 86 -3.14 -1.41 17.22
C GLY A 86 -4.42 -1.27 18.04
N ALA A 87 -4.85 -0.04 18.34
CA ALA A 87 -6.11 0.21 19.04
C ALA A 87 -7.33 -0.26 18.22
N ILE A 88 -7.34 -0.02 16.91
CA ILE A 88 -8.40 -0.50 16.00
C ILE A 88 -8.51 -2.02 16.05
N TYR A 89 -7.40 -2.74 15.96
CA TYR A 89 -7.42 -4.21 15.97
C TYR A 89 -7.87 -4.79 17.32
N GLU A 90 -7.46 -4.17 18.44
CA GLU A 90 -7.97 -4.58 19.75
C GLU A 90 -9.48 -4.32 19.87
N ALA A 91 -9.98 -3.18 19.38
CA ALA A 91 -11.41 -2.89 19.33
C ALA A 91 -12.20 -3.89 18.46
N GLU A 92 -11.68 -4.22 17.28
CA GLU A 92 -12.27 -5.23 16.39
C GLU A 92 -12.33 -6.60 17.04
N LYS A 93 -11.26 -7.00 17.75
CA LYS A 93 -11.20 -8.25 18.50
C LYS A 93 -12.21 -8.29 19.65
N GLY A 94 -12.30 -7.20 20.43
CA GLY A 94 -13.31 -7.08 21.48
C GLY A 94 -14.73 -7.18 20.92
N MET A 95 -15.00 -6.46 19.84
CA MET A 95 -16.30 -6.47 19.16
C MET A 95 -16.66 -7.85 18.63
N HIS A 96 -15.69 -8.59 18.07
CA HIS A 96 -15.90 -9.96 17.63
C HIS A 96 -16.34 -10.87 18.78
N LYS A 97 -15.64 -10.78 19.92
CA LYS A 97 -15.97 -11.56 21.12
C LYS A 97 -17.36 -11.22 21.65
N ALA A 98 -17.67 -9.94 21.82
CA ALA A 98 -18.99 -9.48 22.26
C ALA A 98 -20.12 -10.01 21.35
N ARG A 99 -19.90 -9.99 20.03
CA ARG A 99 -20.84 -10.55 19.05
C ARG A 99 -21.03 -12.06 19.20
N GLU A 100 -19.98 -12.83 19.47
CA GLU A 100 -20.07 -14.27 19.75
C GLU A 100 -20.87 -14.56 21.03
N GLU A 101 -20.79 -13.66 22.01
CA GLU A 101 -21.52 -13.71 23.29
C GLU A 101 -22.97 -13.18 23.17
N GLY A 102 -23.38 -12.72 21.97
CA GLY A 102 -24.73 -12.24 21.69
C GLY A 102 -25.00 -10.81 22.14
N GLU A 103 -23.94 -10.03 22.36
CA GLU A 103 -24.01 -8.67 22.88
C GLU A 103 -24.23 -7.61 21.79
N GLU A 104 -24.75 -6.45 22.19
CA GLU A 104 -24.98 -5.31 21.30
C GLU A 104 -23.66 -4.62 20.95
N THR A 105 -23.39 -4.47 19.65
CA THR A 105 -22.10 -3.97 19.14
C THR A 105 -22.23 -2.85 18.11
N ALA A 106 -23.46 -2.40 17.79
CA ALA A 106 -23.69 -1.44 16.71
C ALA A 106 -22.95 -0.10 16.93
N ALA A 107 -22.93 0.41 18.16
CA ALA A 107 -22.24 1.68 18.47
C ALA A 107 -20.71 1.55 18.32
N ALA A 108 -20.13 0.48 18.87
CA ALA A 108 -18.70 0.19 18.73
C ALA A 108 -18.31 -0.01 17.25
N ALA A 109 -19.15 -0.67 16.45
CA ALA A 109 -18.90 -0.89 15.03
C ALA A 109 -18.80 0.43 14.22
N LEU A 110 -19.65 1.43 14.52
CA LEU A 110 -19.60 2.74 13.87
C LEU A 110 -18.29 3.48 14.22
N LEU A 111 -17.89 3.46 15.48
CA LEU A 111 -16.64 4.07 15.94
C LEU A 111 -15.40 3.42 15.30
N ILE A 112 -15.39 2.08 15.23
CA ILE A 112 -14.31 1.34 14.55
C ILE A 112 -14.26 1.69 13.06
N ALA A 113 -15.42 1.76 12.39
CA ALA A 113 -15.46 2.12 10.98
C ALA A 113 -14.91 3.54 10.71
N GLU A 114 -15.27 4.52 11.55
CA GLU A 114 -14.73 5.88 11.47
C GLU A 114 -13.22 5.90 11.75
N ALA A 115 -12.75 5.17 12.78
CA ALA A 115 -11.34 5.05 13.10
C ALA A 115 -10.52 4.49 11.93
N ARG A 116 -11.02 3.43 11.27
CA ARG A 116 -10.41 2.85 10.07
C ARG A 116 -10.36 3.84 8.91
N SER A 117 -11.44 4.60 8.71
CA SER A 117 -11.51 5.61 7.66
C SER A 117 -10.41 6.65 7.84
N LEU A 118 -10.29 7.22 9.04
CA LEU A 118 -9.28 8.23 9.36
C LEU A 118 -7.85 7.67 9.26
N ALA A 119 -7.60 6.48 9.78
CA ALA A 119 -6.29 5.84 9.75
C ALA A 119 -5.83 5.41 8.34
N SER A 120 -6.75 5.34 7.38
CA SER A 120 -6.48 4.95 5.98
C SER A 120 -6.55 6.11 5.01
N GLU A 121 -6.85 7.33 5.48
CA GLU A 121 -7.04 8.48 4.60
C GLU A 121 -5.71 8.95 4.00
N VAL A 122 -5.74 9.23 2.70
CA VAL A 122 -4.58 9.74 1.95
C VAL A 122 -4.85 11.22 1.64
N PRO A 123 -3.91 12.13 1.94
CA PRO A 123 -4.14 13.58 1.87
C PRO A 123 -4.06 14.15 0.44
N VAL A 124 -4.34 13.31 -0.57
CA VAL A 124 -4.43 13.69 -1.97
C VAL A 124 -5.57 12.91 -2.64
N THR A 125 -6.20 13.55 -3.62
CA THR A 125 -7.26 12.95 -4.43
C THR A 125 -6.69 12.26 -5.67
N GLY A 126 -7.45 11.31 -6.23
CA GLY A 126 -7.08 10.67 -7.50
C GLY A 126 -6.82 11.68 -8.63
N ALA A 127 -7.67 12.70 -8.76
CA ALA A 127 -7.51 13.76 -9.75
C ALA A 127 -6.21 14.55 -9.59
N GLN A 128 -5.80 14.87 -8.35
CA GLN A 128 -4.51 15.52 -8.10
C GLN A 128 -3.34 14.63 -8.51
N THR A 129 -3.44 13.32 -8.27
CA THR A 129 -2.37 12.38 -8.67
C THR A 129 -2.27 12.19 -10.17
N GLU A 130 -3.31 12.54 -10.93
CA GLU A 130 -3.32 12.49 -12.41
C GLU A 130 -2.83 13.80 -13.04
N ASP A 131 -2.86 14.92 -12.31
CA ASP A 131 -2.38 16.21 -12.80
C ASP A 131 -0.83 16.28 -12.77
N PRO A 132 -0.16 16.38 -13.94
CA PRO A 132 1.29 16.55 -14.00
C PRO A 132 1.75 17.87 -13.38
N GLY A 133 0.92 18.92 -13.39
CA GLY A 133 1.21 20.20 -12.75
C GLY A 133 1.35 20.06 -11.24
N PHE A 134 0.38 19.37 -10.62
CA PHE A 134 0.45 19.03 -9.20
C PHE A 134 1.65 18.13 -8.87
N CYS A 135 1.85 17.04 -9.63
CA CYS A 135 2.91 16.06 -9.34
C CYS A 135 4.32 16.65 -9.44
N ARG A 136 4.54 17.62 -10.34
CA ARG A 136 5.83 18.34 -10.48
C ARG A 136 6.24 19.12 -9.24
N ASN A 137 5.33 19.39 -8.30
CA ASN A 137 5.67 19.99 -7.01
C ASN A 137 6.50 19.06 -6.12
N PHE A 138 6.62 17.77 -6.45
CA PHE A 138 7.30 16.78 -5.60
C PHE A 138 8.47 16.16 -6.35
N GLY A 139 9.70 16.42 -5.90
CA GLY A 139 10.93 15.91 -6.54
C GLY A 139 12.03 16.95 -6.65
N LYS A 140 13.02 16.70 -7.52
CA LYS A 140 14.24 17.54 -7.65
C LYS A 140 13.95 19.01 -7.98
N ASP A 141 12.85 19.27 -8.69
CA ASP A 141 12.42 20.61 -9.10
C ASP A 141 11.25 21.16 -8.24
N GLY A 142 10.89 20.47 -7.14
CA GLY A 142 9.65 20.68 -6.38
C GLY A 142 9.50 22.03 -5.66
N GLY A 143 10.56 22.84 -5.63
CA GLY A 143 10.54 24.21 -5.10
C GLY A 143 9.89 24.35 -3.71
N GLY A 144 9.35 25.53 -3.41
CA GLY A 144 8.72 25.81 -2.11
C GLY A 144 7.32 25.19 -1.92
N ALA A 145 6.70 24.68 -2.98
CA ALA A 145 5.35 24.10 -2.90
C ALA A 145 5.35 22.76 -2.16
N GLN A 146 6.39 21.95 -2.32
CA GLN A 146 6.54 20.65 -1.64
C GLN A 146 6.42 20.79 -0.12
N ALA A 147 7.25 21.66 0.48
CA ALA A 147 7.31 21.82 1.93
C ALA A 147 5.97 22.28 2.54
N ARG A 148 5.20 23.09 1.79
CA ARG A 148 3.86 23.50 2.23
C ARG A 148 2.92 22.31 2.31
N TYR A 149 2.83 21.51 1.24
CA TYR A 149 1.98 20.31 1.22
C TYR A 149 2.43 19.30 2.27
N GLU A 150 3.73 19.05 2.41
CA GLU A 150 4.26 18.15 3.42
C GLU A 150 3.87 18.59 4.84
N THR A 151 3.92 19.89 5.13
CA THR A 151 3.48 20.44 6.44
C THR A 151 1.98 20.24 6.66
N GLU A 152 1.16 20.46 5.63
CA GLU A 152 -0.30 20.25 5.68
C GLU A 152 -0.63 18.78 5.91
N TRP A 153 0.02 17.88 5.18
CA TRP A 153 -0.16 16.43 5.30
C TRP A 153 0.30 15.91 6.66
N ASP A 154 1.41 16.42 7.17
CA ASP A 154 1.93 16.07 8.47
C ASP A 154 0.93 16.41 9.59
N ALA A 155 0.37 17.61 9.55
CA ALA A 155 -0.63 18.06 10.52
C ALA A 155 -1.92 17.21 10.42
N LEU A 156 -2.41 16.98 9.20
CA LEU A 156 -3.63 16.21 8.97
C LEU A 156 -3.48 14.75 9.42
N THR A 157 -2.41 14.06 9.02
CA THR A 157 -2.18 12.65 9.36
C THR A 157 -2.00 12.44 10.86
N LYS A 158 -1.29 13.35 11.53
CA LYS A 158 -1.15 13.32 12.99
C LYS A 158 -2.51 13.44 13.69
N ASP A 159 -3.36 14.36 13.23
CA ASP A 159 -4.71 14.53 13.78
C ASP A 159 -5.56 13.28 13.56
N HIS A 160 -5.56 12.76 12.33
CA HIS A 160 -6.31 11.55 11.95
C HIS A 160 -5.89 10.34 12.77
N TYR A 161 -4.60 10.08 12.96
CA TYR A 161 -4.14 8.93 13.75
C TYR A 161 -4.48 9.08 15.23
N THR A 162 -4.37 10.30 15.76
CA THR A 162 -4.77 10.60 17.14
C THR A 162 -6.27 10.34 17.33
N ARG A 163 -7.10 10.84 16.41
CA ARG A 163 -8.55 10.67 16.46
C ARG A 163 -8.97 9.22 16.25
N ALA A 164 -8.36 8.52 15.30
CA ALA A 164 -8.61 7.10 15.05
C ALA A 164 -8.33 6.25 16.30
N LYS A 165 -7.19 6.50 16.96
CA LYS A 165 -6.86 5.84 18.23
C LYS A 165 -7.90 6.11 19.31
N GLN A 166 -8.33 7.36 19.47
CA GLN A 166 -9.35 7.74 20.46
C GLN A 166 -10.69 7.05 20.20
N LEU A 167 -11.15 7.04 18.94
CA LEU A 167 -12.40 6.38 18.55
C LEU A 167 -12.34 4.87 18.80
N ALA A 168 -11.21 4.23 18.51
CA ALA A 168 -11.03 2.80 18.78
C ALA A 168 -11.02 2.47 20.28
N LEU A 169 -10.39 3.31 21.10
CA LEU A 169 -10.43 3.16 22.56
C LEU A 169 -11.84 3.40 23.12
N GLN A 170 -12.56 4.39 22.59
CA GLN A 170 -13.95 4.65 22.93
C GLN A 170 -14.85 3.46 22.53
N ALA A 171 -14.58 2.82 21.39
CA ALA A 171 -15.31 1.62 20.98
C ALA A 171 -15.12 0.48 21.98
N LEU A 172 -13.88 0.27 22.47
CA LEU A 172 -13.59 -0.72 23.52
C LEU A 172 -14.34 -0.44 24.82
N GLU A 173 -14.42 0.83 25.23
CA GLU A 173 -15.16 1.23 26.44
C GLU A 173 -16.68 1.04 26.33
N GLN A 174 -17.21 0.97 25.11
CA GLN A 174 -18.64 0.76 24.84
C GLN A 174 -19.04 -0.71 24.70
N LEU A 175 -18.06 -1.61 24.59
CA LEU A 175 -18.32 -3.04 24.61
C LEU A 175 -18.62 -3.48 26.05
N PRO A 176 -19.53 -4.45 26.26
CA PRO A 176 -19.90 -4.92 27.60
C PRO A 176 -18.79 -5.59 28.41
#